data_AF-F6IPK8-F1
#
_entry.id   AF-F6IPK8-F1
#
_cell.length_a   1.000
_cell.length_b   1.000
_cell.length_c   1.000
_cell.angle_alpha   90.00
_cell.angle_beta   90.00
_cell.angle_gamma   90.00
#
_symmetry.space_group_name_H-M   'P 1'
#
loop_
_entity.id
_entity.type
_entity.pdbx_description
1 polymer ?
#
loop_
_entity_poly.entity_id
_entity_poly.type
_entity_poly.pdbx_seq_one_letter_code
_entity_poly.pdbx_strand_id
1 'polypeptide(L)'
;MFAAIKYNLANLTNFSGRDARPTFWYYVLFLVIAQYALGLLISLPLMGGMMQGVVEGVKEGMSEAELQARMLARMSGPMRSAMIASMGLYLVSSALLVASFVRRLHDSGRPGWIAAIAFLCVLGAQAASMANMDRMVDAISTSAPGSPEAILAAQGPLIYATMLSWVGMLIVIGFGVWPSTDGPNRYGEEPVPD
;
A
#
# COMPACT_ATOMS: atom_id res chain seq x y z
N MET A 1 8.67 -17.07 12.56
CA MET A 1 8.67 -15.81 11.78
C MET A 1 9.61 -15.86 10.57
N PHE A 2 10.94 -15.93 10.72
CA PHE A 2 11.86 -15.93 9.57
C PHE A 2 11.66 -17.11 8.62
N ALA A 3 11.34 -18.30 9.15
CA ALA A 3 10.97 -19.47 8.36
C ALA A 3 9.78 -19.18 7.43
N ALA A 4 8.67 -18.66 7.98
CA ALA A 4 7.51 -18.23 7.22
C ALA A 4 7.83 -17.21 6.11
N ILE A 5 8.71 -16.23 6.37
CA ILE A 5 9.13 -15.25 5.36
C ILE A 5 9.89 -15.93 4.22
N LYS A 6 10.92 -16.72 4.55
CA LYS A 6 11.72 -17.46 3.57
C LYS A 6 10.85 -18.42 2.75
N TYR A 7 9.95 -19.14 3.42
CA TYR A 7 9.01 -20.06 2.80
C TYR A 7 8.13 -19.36 1.77
N ASN A 8 7.49 -18.25 2.13
CA ASN A 8 6.59 -17.54 1.22
C ASN A 8 7.35 -16.91 0.04
N LEU A 9 8.54 -16.33 0.27
CA LEU A 9 9.38 -15.79 -0.80
C LEU A 9 9.88 -16.87 -1.77
N ALA A 10 10.12 -18.11 -1.30
CA ALA A 10 10.46 -19.23 -2.17
C ALA A 10 9.26 -19.77 -2.98
N ASN A 11 8.04 -19.33 -2.66
CA ASN A 11 6.80 -19.87 -3.20
C ASN A 11 5.88 -18.79 -3.81
N LEU A 12 6.45 -17.69 -4.32
CA LEU A 12 5.68 -16.57 -4.88
C LEU A 12 4.78 -16.95 -6.07
N THR A 13 5.08 -18.05 -6.76
CA THR A 13 4.32 -18.56 -7.90
C THR A 13 3.65 -19.90 -7.61
N ASN A 14 3.75 -20.40 -6.38
CA ASN A 14 3.14 -21.67 -5.98
C ASN A 14 1.79 -21.41 -5.29
N PHE A 15 0.72 -21.61 -6.05
CA PHE A 15 -0.66 -21.41 -5.61
C PHE A 15 -1.29 -22.68 -5.01
N SER A 16 -0.55 -23.79 -4.96
CA SER A 16 -1.04 -25.07 -4.48
C SER A 16 -0.66 -25.31 -3.03
N GLY A 17 -1.45 -26.12 -2.33
CA GLY A 17 -1.26 -26.43 -0.92
C GLY A 17 -1.96 -25.44 0.02
N ARG A 18 -1.56 -25.49 1.29
CA ARG A 18 -2.22 -24.84 2.42
C ARG A 18 -1.16 -24.15 3.30
N ASP A 19 -1.47 -22.93 3.75
CA ASP A 19 -0.63 -22.19 4.70
C ASP A 19 -1.34 -22.10 6.06
N ALA A 20 -0.65 -22.55 7.11
CA ALA A 20 -1.09 -22.37 8.49
C ALA A 20 -1.18 -20.87 8.83
N ARG A 21 -2.04 -20.53 9.81
CA ARG A 21 -2.25 -19.13 10.23
C ARG A 21 -0.95 -18.38 10.59
N PRO A 22 -0.02 -18.94 11.40
CA PRO A 22 1.22 -18.24 11.73
C PRO A 22 2.07 -17.98 10.48
N THR A 23 2.17 -18.95 9.57
CA THR A 23 2.91 -18.83 8.32
C THR A 23 2.40 -17.67 7.47
N PHE A 24 1.08 -17.53 7.34
CA PHE A 24 0.45 -16.43 6.63
C PHE A 24 0.65 -15.08 7.34
N TRP A 25 0.32 -14.97 8.62
CA TRP A 25 0.31 -13.69 9.33
C TRP A 25 1.71 -13.12 9.59
N TYR A 26 2.72 -13.96 9.81
CA TYR A 26 4.10 -13.46 9.87
C TYR A 26 4.58 -12.92 8.53
N TYR A 27 4.14 -13.51 7.43
CA TYR A 27 4.46 -12.99 6.10
C TYR A 27 3.73 -11.68 5.81
N VAL A 28 2.44 -11.57 6.15
CA VAL A 28 1.69 -10.30 6.08
C VAL A 28 2.38 -9.21 6.91
N LEU A 29 2.75 -9.51 8.15
CA LEU A 29 3.46 -8.56 9.02
C LEU A 29 4.78 -8.09 8.39
N PHE A 30 5.56 -9.01 7.83
CA PHE A 30 6.77 -8.68 7.09
C PHE A 30 6.51 -7.72 5.92
N LEU A 31 5.52 -8.02 5.07
CA LEU A 31 5.17 -7.17 3.93
C LEU A 31 4.71 -5.77 4.37
N VAL A 32 3.95 -5.68 5.47
CA VAL A 32 3.51 -4.41 6.05
C VAL A 32 4.70 -3.61 6.56
N ILE A 33 5.61 -4.20 7.34
CA ILE A 33 6.80 -3.52 7.84
C ILE A 33 7.69 -3.05 6.69
N ALA A 34 7.93 -3.92 5.70
CA ALA A 34 8.72 -3.58 4.52
C ALA A 34 8.09 -2.42 3.73
N GLN A 35 6.76 -2.42 3.58
CA GLN A 35 6.04 -1.34 2.90
C GLN A 35 6.21 -0.01 3.64
N TYR A 36 6.05 0.02 4.97
CA TYR A 36 6.26 1.25 5.74
C TYR A 36 7.71 1.74 5.71
N ALA A 37 8.68 0.82 5.84
CA ALA A 37 10.10 1.16 5.78
C ALA A 37 10.50 1.73 4.41
N LEU A 38 10.10 1.07 3.32
CA LEU A 38 10.37 1.54 1.96
C LEU A 38 9.59 2.83 1.64
N GLY A 39 8.36 2.95 2.13
CA GLY A 39 7.57 4.18 2.02
C GLY A 39 8.24 5.38 2.70
N LEU A 40 8.85 5.17 3.88
CA LEU A 40 9.65 6.19 4.54
C LEU A 40 10.86 6.58 3.69
N LEU A 41 11.58 5.62 3.10
CA LEU A 41 12.71 5.92 2.24
C LEU A 41 12.30 6.71 0.99
N ILE A 42 11.13 6.40 0.41
CA ILE A 42 10.56 7.15 -0.72
C ILE A 42 10.23 8.59 -0.33
N SER A 43 9.86 8.86 0.92
CA SER A 43 9.53 10.22 1.38
C SER A 43 10.75 11.07 1.77
N LEU A 44 11.91 10.46 2.03
CA LEU A 44 13.13 11.18 2.43
C LEU A 44 13.57 12.27 1.43
N PRO A 45 13.62 12.03 0.10
CA PRO A 45 14.00 13.07 -0.86
C PRO A 45 13.02 14.25 -0.87
N LEU A 46 11.72 13.97 -0.71
CA LEU A 46 10.69 15.02 -0.60
C LEU A 46 10.94 15.89 0.64
N MET A 47 11.17 15.27 1.79
CA MET A 47 11.47 15.99 3.03
C MET A 47 12.78 16.79 2.95
N GLY A 48 13.84 16.19 2.39
CA GLY A 48 15.12 16.86 2.18
C GLY A 48 15.02 18.08 1.27
N GLY A 49 14.29 17.96 0.15
CA GLY A 49 14.05 19.06 -0.78
C GLY A 49 13.26 20.21 -0.16
N MET A 50 12.26 19.90 0.69
CA MET A 50 11.50 20.91 1.44
C MET A 50 12.40 21.65 2.44
N MET A 51 13.14 20.91 3.27
CA MET A 51 14.06 21.49 4.27
C MET A 51 15.11 22.39 3.61
N GLN A 52 15.69 21.95 2.50
CA GLN A 52 16.65 22.74 1.74
C GLN A 52 16.01 24.05 1.23
N GLY A 53 14.78 23.99 0.70
CA GLY A 53 14.05 25.17 0.24
C GLY A 53 13.77 26.18 1.36
N VAL A 54 13.44 25.70 2.57
CA VAL A 54 13.23 26.55 3.75
C VAL A 54 14.54 27.23 4.17
N VAL A 55 15.63 26.46 4.29
CA VAL A 55 16.94 27.00 4.70
C VAL A 55 17.46 28.05 3.71
N GLU A 56 17.34 27.79 2.41
CA GLU A 56 17.70 28.76 1.36
C GLU A 56 16.87 30.04 1.51
N GLY A 57 15.56 29.90 1.72
CA GLY A 57 14.69 31.07 1.77
C GLY A 57 14.85 31.94 3.02
N VAL A 58 15.15 31.33 4.16
CA VAL A 58 15.53 32.07 5.37
C VAL A 58 16.85 32.82 5.15
N LYS A 59 17.82 32.20 4.48
CA LYS A 59 19.12 32.85 4.16
C LYS A 59 18.96 34.03 3.21
N GLU A 60 18.02 33.95 2.28
CA GLU A 60 17.71 35.00 1.32
C GLU A 60 16.87 36.15 1.93
N GLY A 61 16.42 36.02 3.18
CA GLY A 61 15.61 37.05 3.86
C GLY A 61 14.18 37.14 3.33
N MET A 62 13.67 36.08 2.69
CA MET A 62 12.31 36.06 2.17
C MET A 62 11.28 36.16 3.29
N SER A 63 10.18 36.85 2.99
CA SER A 63 8.99 36.88 3.84
C SER A 63 8.35 35.50 3.94
N GLU A 64 7.53 35.27 4.97
CA GLU A 64 6.81 34.00 5.15
C GLU A 64 5.92 33.68 3.94
N ALA A 65 5.30 34.69 3.32
CA ALA A 65 4.47 34.54 2.14
C ALA A 65 5.27 34.06 0.91
N GLU A 66 6.46 34.63 0.69
CA GLU A 66 7.36 34.22 -0.39
C GLU A 66 7.92 32.81 -0.16
N LEU A 67 8.25 32.49 1.09
CA LEU A 67 8.71 31.17 1.48
C LEU A 67 7.62 30.12 1.21
N GLN A 68 6.38 30.40 1.61
CA GLN A 68 5.23 29.52 1.36
C GLN A 68 4.99 29.32 -0.15
N ALA A 69 5.05 30.39 -0.95
CA ALA A 69 4.90 30.29 -2.40
C ALA A 69 6.00 29.44 -3.05
N ARG A 70 7.26 29.60 -2.61
CA ARG A 70 8.39 28.77 -3.08
C ARG A 70 8.23 27.30 -2.69
N MET A 71 7.77 27.05 -1.46
CA MET A 71 7.50 25.68 -0.99
C MET A 71 6.43 25.02 -1.87
N LEU A 72 5.29 25.67 -2.10
CA LEU A 72 4.24 25.16 -2.98
C LEU A 72 4.75 24.86 -4.39
N ALA A 73 5.52 25.77 -4.98
CA ALA A 73 6.09 25.59 -6.32
C ALA A 73 7.07 24.41 -6.41
N ARG A 74 7.84 24.14 -5.34
CA ARG A 74 8.82 23.04 -5.30
C ARG A 74 8.21 21.68 -4.93
N MET A 75 7.00 21.65 -4.36
CA MET A 75 6.37 20.40 -3.89
C MET A 75 5.85 19.52 -5.02
N SER A 76 5.30 20.10 -6.09
CA SER A 76 4.50 19.38 -7.11
C SER A 76 5.25 18.21 -7.77
N GLY A 77 6.47 18.44 -8.26
CA GLY A 77 7.28 17.44 -8.96
C GLY A 77 7.69 16.25 -8.07
N PRO A 78 8.44 16.48 -6.97
CA PRO A 78 8.84 15.44 -6.05
C PRO A 78 7.64 14.69 -5.43
N MET A 79 6.55 15.39 -5.10
CA MET A 79 5.33 14.77 -4.60
C MET A 79 4.76 13.76 -5.60
N ARG A 80 4.63 14.12 -6.87
CA ARG A 80 4.15 13.21 -7.92
C ARG A 80 5.04 11.97 -8.05
N SER A 81 6.37 12.13 -8.03
CA SER A 81 7.30 10.99 -8.09
C SER A 81 7.18 10.07 -6.87
N ALA A 82 7.07 10.63 -5.67
CA ALA A 82 6.92 9.87 -4.43
C ALA A 82 5.60 9.09 -4.41
N MET A 83 4.52 9.68 -4.93
CA MET A 83 3.23 9.01 -5.06
C MET A 83 3.28 7.83 -6.02
N ILE A 84 3.82 8.03 -7.23
CA ILE A 84 3.95 6.94 -8.22
C ILE A 84 4.81 5.80 -7.64
N ALA A 85 5.93 6.13 -7.00
CA ALA A 85 6.78 5.16 -6.34
C ALA A 85 6.04 4.39 -5.23
N SER A 86 5.27 5.10 -4.39
CA SER A 86 4.48 4.49 -3.33
C SER A 86 3.36 3.60 -3.87
N MET A 87 2.74 3.99 -4.98
CA MET A 87 1.72 3.19 -5.65
C MET A 87 2.29 1.91 -6.23
N GLY A 88 3.47 2.00 -6.87
CA GLY A 88 4.21 0.84 -7.38
C GLY A 88 4.62 -0.10 -6.24
N LEU A 89 5.14 0.45 -5.14
CA LEU A 89 5.47 -0.31 -3.94
C LEU A 89 4.23 -1.06 -3.39
N TYR A 90 3.08 -0.38 -3.30
CA TYR A 90 1.83 -1.01 -2.85
C TYR A 90 1.43 -2.19 -3.74
N LEU A 91 1.48 -2.02 -5.06
CA LEU A 91 1.17 -3.08 -6.04
C LEU A 91 2.12 -4.26 -5.94
N VAL A 92 3.43 -4.01 -5.79
CA VAL A 92 4.43 -5.05 -5.60
C VAL A 92 4.15 -5.82 -4.32
N SER A 93 3.96 -5.13 -3.18
CA SER A 93 3.62 -5.79 -1.91
C SER A 93 2.34 -6.62 -2.00
N SER A 94 1.30 -6.12 -2.66
CA SER A 94 0.06 -6.88 -2.87
C SER A 94 0.25 -8.09 -3.78
N ALA A 95 1.06 -7.98 -4.83
CA ALA A 95 1.38 -9.10 -5.71
C ALA A 95 2.13 -10.22 -4.96
N LEU A 96 3.09 -9.86 -4.11
CA LEU A 96 3.84 -10.80 -3.27
C LEU A 96 2.94 -11.58 -2.30
N LEU A 97 1.81 -11.00 -1.89
CA LEU A 97 0.85 -11.64 -0.99
C LEU A 97 -0.04 -12.69 -1.68
N VAL A 98 -0.28 -12.59 -2.99
CA VAL A 98 -1.35 -13.34 -3.67
C VAL A 98 -1.22 -14.86 -3.47
N ALA A 99 -0.05 -15.44 -3.72
CA ALA A 99 0.15 -16.89 -3.59
C ALA A 99 -0.06 -17.38 -2.15
N SER A 100 0.50 -16.66 -1.17
CA SER A 100 0.30 -16.96 0.26
C SER A 100 -1.18 -16.86 0.65
N PHE A 101 -1.89 -15.85 0.16
CA PHE A 101 -3.30 -15.69 0.45
C PHE A 101 -4.17 -16.77 -0.21
N VAL A 102 -3.83 -17.23 -1.42
CA VAL A 102 -4.46 -18.40 -2.03
C VAL A 102 -4.31 -19.64 -1.15
N ARG A 103 -3.11 -19.93 -0.66
CA ARG A 103 -2.87 -21.07 0.24
C ARG A 103 -3.56 -20.91 1.60
N ARG A 104 -3.67 -19.68 2.12
CA ARG A 104 -4.48 -19.37 3.31
C ARG A 104 -5.97 -19.65 3.07
N LEU A 105 -6.50 -19.30 1.90
CA LEU A 105 -7.89 -19.59 1.52
C LEU A 105 -8.12 -21.11 1.43
N HIS A 106 -7.19 -21.83 0.83
CA HIS A 106 -7.23 -23.28 0.73
C HIS A 106 -7.21 -23.96 2.10
N ASP A 107 -6.47 -23.41 3.06
CA ASP A 107 -6.46 -23.96 4.42
C ASP A 107 -7.83 -23.89 5.12
N SER A 108 -8.66 -22.91 4.75
CA SER A 108 -10.05 -22.80 5.19
C SER A 108 -11.05 -23.48 4.24
N GLY A 109 -10.59 -24.30 3.28
CA GLY A 109 -11.44 -25.00 2.29
C GLY A 109 -12.03 -24.10 1.19
N ARG A 110 -11.67 -22.82 1.17
CA ARG A 110 -12.24 -21.81 0.26
C ARG A 110 -11.52 -21.80 -1.09
N PRO A 111 -12.16 -21.32 -2.17
CA PRO A 111 -11.50 -21.26 -3.47
C PRO A 111 -10.49 -20.12 -3.58
N GLY A 112 -9.34 -20.38 -4.22
CA GLY A 112 -8.26 -19.42 -4.40
C GLY A 112 -8.61 -18.18 -5.24
N TRP A 113 -9.65 -18.23 -6.09
CA TRP A 113 -10.05 -17.08 -6.92
C TRP A 113 -10.50 -15.87 -6.10
N ILE A 114 -10.82 -16.03 -4.82
CA ILE A 114 -11.11 -14.92 -3.90
C ILE A 114 -9.89 -13.99 -3.76
N ALA A 115 -8.67 -14.53 -3.81
CA ALA A 115 -7.45 -13.73 -3.83
C ALA A 115 -7.36 -12.83 -5.07
N ALA A 116 -7.84 -13.31 -6.23
CA ALA A 116 -7.89 -12.50 -7.44
C ALA A 116 -8.85 -11.32 -7.28
N ILE A 117 -9.99 -11.49 -6.61
CA ILE A 117 -10.91 -10.37 -6.32
C ILE A 117 -10.23 -9.34 -5.43
N ALA A 118 -9.58 -9.77 -4.34
CA ALA A 118 -8.86 -8.86 -3.46
C ALA A 118 -7.78 -8.07 -4.20
N PHE A 119 -7.02 -8.75 -5.08
CA PHE A 119 -5.98 -8.13 -5.90
C PHE A 119 -6.56 -7.19 -6.96
N LEU A 120 -7.68 -7.54 -7.61
CA LEU A 120 -8.36 -6.68 -8.57
C LEU A 120 -8.93 -5.41 -7.92
N CYS A 121 -9.43 -5.48 -6.69
CA CYS A 121 -9.81 -4.29 -5.92
C CYS A 121 -8.61 -3.36 -5.72
N VAL A 122 -7.45 -3.91 -5.33
CA VAL A 122 -6.22 -3.12 -5.20
C VAL A 122 -5.80 -2.52 -6.54
N LEU A 123 -5.74 -3.32 -7.61
CA LEU A 123 -5.37 -2.83 -8.94
C LEU A 123 -6.30 -1.70 -9.42
N GLY A 124 -7.62 -1.89 -9.27
CA GLY A 124 -8.61 -0.87 -9.62
C GLY A 124 -8.46 0.40 -8.79
N ALA A 125 -8.21 0.28 -7.50
CA ALA A 125 -7.94 1.42 -6.62
C ALA A 125 -6.70 2.19 -7.07
N GLN A 126 -5.60 1.49 -7.37
CA GLN A 126 -4.36 2.14 -7.82
C GLN A 126 -4.53 2.80 -9.21
N ALA A 127 -5.27 2.16 -10.12
CA ALA A 127 -5.59 2.76 -11.42
C ALA A 127 -6.45 4.02 -11.27
N ALA A 128 -7.48 3.98 -10.41
CA ALA A 128 -8.33 5.13 -10.10
C ALA A 128 -7.54 6.27 -9.43
N SER A 129 -6.63 5.96 -8.51
CA SER A 129 -5.72 6.93 -7.91
C SER A 129 -4.82 7.59 -8.95
N MET A 130 -4.27 6.79 -9.89
CA MET A 130 -3.44 7.32 -10.98
C MET A 130 -4.23 8.27 -11.88
N ALA A 131 -5.46 7.90 -12.24
CA ALA A 131 -6.35 8.69 -13.10
C ALA A 131 -6.85 10.00 -12.45
N ASN A 132 -6.72 10.12 -11.13
CA ASN A 132 -7.09 11.31 -10.36
C ASN A 132 -5.90 12.08 -9.79
N MET A 133 -4.67 11.65 -10.12
CA MET A 133 -3.45 12.22 -9.57
C MET A 133 -3.31 13.70 -9.93
N ASP A 134 -3.53 14.07 -11.19
CA ASP A 134 -3.38 15.47 -11.62
C ASP A 134 -4.40 16.38 -10.92
N ARG A 135 -5.67 15.94 -10.79
CA ARG A 135 -6.71 16.68 -10.04
C ARG A 135 -6.33 16.90 -8.58
N MET A 136 -5.68 15.93 -7.96
CA MET A 136 -5.23 16.03 -6.57
C MET A 136 -4.04 16.99 -6.44
N VAL A 137 -3.05 16.92 -7.36
CA VAL A 137 -1.91 17.86 -7.38
C VAL A 137 -2.41 19.29 -7.58
N ASP A 138 -3.35 19.49 -8.50
CA ASP A 138 -3.98 20.79 -8.77
C ASP A 138 -4.72 21.32 -7.53
N ALA A 139 -5.52 20.47 -6.87
CA ALA A 139 -6.24 20.83 -5.65
C ALA A 139 -5.29 21.26 -4.51
N ILE A 140 -4.15 20.59 -4.36
CA ILE A 140 -3.13 20.94 -3.37
C ILE A 140 -2.44 22.26 -3.73
N SER A 141 -2.18 22.50 -5.02
CA SER A 141 -1.44 23.68 -5.48
C SER A 141 -2.25 24.98 -5.44
N THR A 142 -3.59 24.88 -5.58
CA THR A 142 -4.49 26.03 -5.69
C THR A 142 -5.14 26.42 -4.36
N SER A 143 -5.04 25.57 -3.34
CA SER A 143 -5.63 25.79 -2.03
C SER A 143 -4.59 26.24 -1.00
N ALA A 144 -5.00 27.02 0.01
CA ALA A 144 -4.13 27.38 1.12
C ALA A 144 -3.62 26.11 1.84
N PRO A 145 -2.29 25.89 1.95
CA PRO A 145 -1.74 24.68 2.53
C PRO A 145 -2.22 24.46 3.97
N GLY A 146 -2.76 23.28 4.26
CA GLY A 146 -3.25 22.90 5.58
C GLY A 146 -4.68 23.35 5.93
N SER A 147 -5.40 24.02 5.01
CA SER A 147 -6.81 24.33 5.25
C SER A 147 -7.68 23.06 5.15
N PRO A 148 -8.77 22.94 5.94
CA PRO A 148 -9.72 21.84 5.81
C PRO A 148 -10.31 21.70 4.40
N GLU A 149 -10.49 22.83 3.71
CA GLU A 149 -10.98 22.90 2.34
C GLU A 149 -9.99 22.27 1.35
N ALA A 150 -8.70 22.57 1.49
CA ALA A 150 -7.63 21.97 0.68
C ALA A 150 -7.57 20.44 0.86
N ILE A 151 -7.68 19.99 2.12
CA ILE A 151 -7.66 18.57 2.48
C ILE A 151 -8.87 17.84 1.87
N LEU A 152 -10.06 18.44 1.94
CA LEU A 152 -11.27 17.86 1.39
C LEU A 152 -11.23 17.83 -0.15
N ALA A 153 -10.78 18.92 -0.79
CA ALA A 153 -10.64 19.01 -2.24
C ALA A 153 -9.65 17.97 -2.79
N ALA A 154 -8.53 17.74 -2.09
CA ALA A 154 -7.55 16.73 -2.47
C ALA A 154 -8.07 15.28 -2.27
N GLN A 155 -8.92 15.05 -1.27
CA GLN A 155 -9.46 13.71 -0.96
C GLN A 155 -10.68 13.32 -1.79
N GLY A 156 -11.51 14.27 -2.21
CA GLY A 156 -12.76 14.01 -2.94
C GLY A 156 -12.56 13.06 -4.14
N PRO A 157 -11.63 13.34 -5.08
CA PRO A 157 -11.37 12.47 -6.23
C PRO A 157 -10.87 11.06 -5.88
N LEU A 158 -10.30 10.87 -4.68
CA LEU A 158 -9.67 9.62 -4.26
C LEU A 158 -10.56 8.76 -3.36
N ILE A 159 -11.70 9.28 -2.88
CA ILE A 159 -12.53 8.57 -1.91
C ILE A 159 -12.96 7.19 -2.43
N TYR A 160 -13.35 7.10 -3.71
CA TYR A 160 -13.75 5.84 -4.33
C TYR A 160 -12.59 4.84 -4.45
N ALA A 161 -11.40 5.32 -4.82
CA ALA A 161 -10.20 4.50 -4.90
C ALA A 161 -9.85 3.94 -3.51
N THR A 162 -9.89 4.79 -2.48
CA THR A 162 -9.67 4.39 -1.10
C THR A 162 -10.69 3.34 -0.66
N MET A 163 -11.98 3.56 -0.86
CA MET A 163 -13.03 2.60 -0.50
C MET A 163 -12.84 1.25 -1.20
N LEU A 164 -12.48 1.24 -2.48
CA LEU A 164 -12.20 0.00 -3.21
C LEU A 164 -10.98 -0.74 -2.64
N SER A 165 -9.93 -0.01 -2.27
CA SER A 165 -8.76 -0.59 -1.58
C SER A 165 -9.15 -1.20 -0.23
N TRP A 166 -10.04 -0.57 0.54
CA TRP A 166 -10.56 -1.11 1.80
C TRP A 166 -11.32 -2.42 1.59
N VAL A 167 -12.12 -2.53 0.54
CA VAL A 167 -12.81 -3.80 0.21
C VAL A 167 -11.81 -4.94 0.02
N GLY A 168 -10.75 -4.71 -0.78
CA GLY A 168 -9.69 -5.70 -0.97
C GLY A 168 -9.01 -6.10 0.35
N MET A 169 -8.71 -5.11 1.20
CA MET A 169 -8.11 -5.36 2.52
C MET A 169 -9.04 -6.14 3.45
N LEU A 170 -10.33 -5.81 3.50
CA LEU A 170 -11.31 -6.51 4.33
C LEU A 170 -11.48 -7.97 3.89
N ILE A 171 -11.38 -8.27 2.60
CA ILE A 171 -11.33 -9.64 2.10
C ILE A 171 -10.09 -10.36 2.66
N VAL A 172 -8.90 -9.76 2.56
CA VAL A 172 -7.67 -10.35 3.08
C VAL A 172 -7.75 -10.61 4.58
N ILE A 173 -8.19 -9.63 5.37
CA ILE A 173 -8.30 -9.76 6.82
C ILE A 173 -9.36 -10.79 7.19
N GLY A 174 -10.58 -10.66 6.66
CA GLY A 174 -11.71 -11.53 7.01
C GLY A 174 -11.47 -13.00 6.68
N PHE A 175 -10.83 -13.28 5.54
CA PHE A 175 -10.45 -14.63 5.16
C PHE A 175 -9.14 -15.10 5.82
N GLY A 176 -8.22 -14.18 6.11
CA GLY A 176 -6.96 -14.46 6.80
C GLY A 176 -7.16 -14.92 8.24
N VAL A 177 -8.14 -14.35 8.96
CA VAL A 177 -8.48 -14.77 10.33
C VAL A 177 -9.46 -15.95 10.37
N TRP A 178 -10.03 -16.35 9.23
CA TRP A 178 -11.04 -17.40 9.18
C TRP A 178 -10.52 -18.73 9.75
N PRO A 179 -11.35 -19.54 10.43
CA PRO A 179 -10.99 -20.89 10.89
C PRO A 179 -10.35 -21.77 9.81
N SER A 180 -9.32 -22.51 10.20
CA SER A 180 -8.72 -23.56 9.38
C SER A 180 -9.63 -24.80 9.36
N THR A 181 -9.50 -25.63 8.33
CA THR A 181 -10.16 -26.95 8.30
C THR A 181 -9.27 -27.98 8.97
N ASP A 182 -9.81 -28.69 9.97
CA ASP A 182 -9.09 -29.77 10.66
C ASP A 182 -8.87 -30.97 9.73
N GLY A 183 -7.69 -31.57 9.79
CA GLY A 183 -7.33 -32.72 8.97
C GLY A 183 -7.21 -32.41 7.45
N PRO A 184 -7.24 -33.45 6.60
CA PRO A 184 -7.10 -33.31 5.17
C PRO A 184 -8.31 -32.61 4.54
N ASN A 185 -8.07 -31.76 3.54
CA ASN A 185 -9.12 -31.20 2.70
C ASN A 185 -8.75 -31.36 1.20
N ARG A 186 -9.60 -30.88 0.29
CA ARG A 186 -9.39 -31.00 -1.17
C ARG A 186 -8.08 -30.39 -1.70
N TYR A 187 -7.40 -29.57 -0.90
CA TYR A 187 -6.14 -28.91 -1.24
C TYR A 187 -4.92 -29.56 -0.59
N GLY A 188 -5.12 -30.64 0.16
CA GLY A 188 -4.05 -31.46 0.75
C GLY A 188 -4.18 -31.63 2.26
N GLU A 189 -3.12 -32.22 2.82
CA GLU A 189 -2.96 -32.48 4.24
C GLU A 189 -2.95 -31.20 5.07
N GLU A 190 -3.18 -31.35 6.38
CA GLU A 190 -3.12 -30.24 7.32
C GLU A 190 -1.73 -29.57 7.32
N PRO A 191 -1.64 -28.23 7.23
CA PRO A 191 -0.35 -27.56 7.16
C PRO A 191 0.34 -27.61 8.53
N VAL A 192 1.59 -28.05 8.54
CA VAL A 192 2.44 -27.94 9.73
C VAL A 192 2.93 -26.49 9.82
N PRO A 193 2.77 -25.80 10.97
CA PRO A 193 3.32 -24.46 11.14
C PRO A 193 4.86 -24.48 11.07
N ASP A 194 5.43 -23.62 10.21
CA ASP A 194 6.89 -23.40 10.08
C ASP A 194 7.42 -22.27 10.99
#